data_AF-A0A1V5GTL9-F1
#
_entry.id   AF-A0A1V5GTL9-F1
#
_cell.length_a   1.000
_cell.length_b   1.000
_cell.length_c   1.000
_cell.angle_alpha   90.00
_cell.angle_beta   90.00
_cell.angle_gamma   90.00
#
_symmetry.space_group_name_H-M   'P 1'
#
loop_
_entity.id
_entity.type
_entity.pdbx_description
1 polymer ?
#
loop_
_entity_poly.entity_id
_entity_poly.type
_entity_poly.pdbx_seq_one_letter_code
_entity_poly.pdbx_strand_id
1 'polypeptide(L)'
;MLGKLDPPNRLLWAEKLNMLALAINENAFITQLKLSETVIEEQTPESKAARDAWTKAGAKGVAPPIVTSPVITQTLTITGVCTGENETDQYYNALKFRDDLMKFETKNARGEPVKLMDGFVLAEFAGPFQTMTESGRQVNQFVFSMKTGETRTSSAAK
;
A
#
# COMPACT_ATOMS: atom_id res chain seq x y z
N MET A 1 -15.00 -24.42 4.65
CA MET A 1 -15.06 -22.97 4.98
C MET A 1 -13.65 -22.40 4.94
N LEU A 2 -13.24 -21.83 3.80
CA LEU A 2 -11.93 -21.17 3.64
C LEU A 2 -11.86 -19.79 4.31
N GLY A 3 -13.00 -19.20 4.69
CA GLY A 3 -13.07 -17.85 5.27
C GLY A 3 -12.43 -17.68 6.66
N LYS A 4 -11.92 -18.74 7.31
CA LYS A 4 -11.10 -18.64 8.53
C LYS A 4 -9.59 -18.63 8.25
N LEU A 5 -9.17 -18.92 7.02
CA LEU A 5 -7.77 -18.90 6.59
C LEU A 5 -7.40 -17.60 5.85
N ASP A 6 -8.40 -16.84 5.38
CA ASP A 6 -8.18 -15.55 4.77
C ASP A 6 -8.21 -14.45 5.84
N PRO A 7 -7.09 -13.76 6.10
CA PRO A 7 -7.11 -12.60 6.98
C PRO A 7 -8.08 -11.56 6.43
N PRO A 8 -8.85 -10.86 7.29
CA PRO A 8 -9.90 -9.92 6.85
C PRO A 8 -9.38 -8.77 5.97
N ASN A 9 -8.06 -8.51 6.00
CA ASN A 9 -7.39 -7.50 5.19
C ASN A 9 -6.56 -8.09 4.04
N ARG A 10 -6.83 -9.34 3.61
CA ARG A 10 -6.07 -9.99 2.53
C ARG A 10 -6.28 -9.24 1.21
N LEU A 11 -5.25 -8.52 0.80
CA LEU A 11 -5.22 -7.86 -0.49
C LEU A 11 -4.95 -8.89 -1.60
N LEU A 12 -5.82 -8.92 -2.61
CA LEU A 12 -5.65 -9.78 -3.79
C LEU A 12 -4.67 -9.15 -4.78
N TRP A 13 -3.37 -9.37 -4.56
CA TRP A 13 -2.31 -8.79 -5.41
C TRP A 13 -2.47 -9.06 -6.90
N ALA A 14 -2.93 -10.25 -7.29
CA ALA A 14 -3.18 -10.56 -8.69
C ALA A 14 -4.25 -9.66 -9.31
N GLU A 15 -5.32 -9.35 -8.56
CA GLU A 15 -6.34 -8.41 -9.00
C GLU A 15 -5.76 -7.00 -9.13
N LYS A 16 -5.00 -6.54 -8.13
CA LYS A 16 -4.40 -5.19 -8.14
C LYS A 16 -3.38 -5.01 -9.26
N LEU A 17 -2.57 -6.01 -9.57
CA LEU A 17 -1.62 -5.96 -10.68
C LEU A 17 -2.33 -5.97 -12.04
N ASN A 18 -3.42 -6.72 -12.19
CA ASN A 18 -4.25 -6.68 -13.40
C ASN A 18 -4.91 -5.32 -13.58
N MET A 19 -5.45 -4.74 -12.50
CA MET A 19 -6.02 -3.39 -12.52
C MET A 19 -4.97 -2.34 -12.89
N LEU A 20 -3.76 -2.45 -12.36
CA LEU A 20 -2.67 -1.54 -12.70
C LEU A 20 -2.37 -1.57 -14.21
N ALA A 21 -2.30 -2.75 -14.83
CA ALA A 21 -2.09 -2.87 -16.27
C ALA A 21 -3.18 -2.17 -17.11
N LEU A 22 -4.40 -2.12 -16.60
CA LEU A 22 -5.54 -1.44 -17.26
C LEU A 22 -5.59 0.07 -16.99
N ALA A 23 -4.98 0.52 -15.90
CA ALA A 23 -5.04 1.91 -15.44
C ALA A 23 -3.92 2.79 -16.02
N ILE A 24 -2.91 2.20 -16.65
CA ILE A 24 -1.78 2.95 -17.24
C ILE A 24 -2.28 3.83 -18.39
N ASN A 25 -2.03 5.13 -18.30
CA ASN A 25 -2.33 6.06 -19.38
C ASN A 25 -1.25 6.01 -20.48
N GLU A 26 -1.58 6.47 -21.68
CA GLU A 26 -0.70 6.42 -22.85
C GLU A 26 0.62 7.22 -22.71
N ASN A 27 0.68 8.17 -21.76
CA ASN A 27 1.80 9.08 -21.56
C ASN A 27 2.68 8.69 -20.35
N ALA A 28 2.39 7.57 -19.70
CA ALA A 28 3.14 7.05 -18.57
C ALA A 28 3.64 5.63 -18.87
N PHE A 29 4.91 5.40 -18.58
CA PHE A 29 5.52 4.10 -18.72
C PHE A 29 6.09 3.65 -17.38
N ILE A 30 5.66 2.48 -16.90
CA ILE A 30 6.19 1.89 -15.66
C ILE A 30 7.53 1.23 -15.96
N THR A 31 8.58 1.69 -15.29
CA THR A 31 9.94 1.15 -15.43
C THR A 31 10.27 0.13 -14.34
N GLN A 32 9.67 0.28 -13.16
CA GLN A 32 9.89 -0.64 -12.05
C GLN A 32 8.64 -0.77 -11.16
N LEU A 33 8.38 -2.00 -10.74
CA LEU A 33 7.44 -2.32 -9.65
C LEU A 33 8.22 -2.98 -8.51
N LYS A 34 8.06 -2.47 -7.30
CA LYS A 34 8.67 -3.03 -6.09
C LYS A 34 7.61 -3.24 -5.02
N LEU A 35 7.48 -4.46 -4.55
CA LEU A 35 6.68 -4.80 -3.38
C LEU A 35 7.64 -5.00 -2.19
N SER A 36 7.43 -4.24 -1.11
CA SER A 36 8.12 -4.45 0.16
C SER A 36 7.12 -4.81 1.26
N GLU A 37 7.58 -5.59 2.23
CA GLU A 37 6.83 -5.96 3.41
C GLU A 37 7.60 -5.50 4.65
N THR A 38 6.88 -4.88 5.58
CA THR A 38 7.37 -4.49 6.90
C THR A 38 6.59 -5.26 7.94
N VAL A 39 7.31 -5.98 8.81
CA VAL A 39 6.75 -6.69 9.94
C VAL A 39 7.28 -6.05 11.22
N ILE A 40 6.39 -5.57 12.08
CA ILE A 40 6.73 -5.04 13.40
C ILE A 40 6.00 -5.84 14.47
N GLU A 41 6.67 -6.13 15.59
CA GLU A 41 6.00 -6.72 16.74
C GLU A 41 5.36 -5.62 17.58
N GLU A 42 4.05 -5.67 17.76
CA GLU A 42 3.33 -4.76 18.63
C GLU A 42 2.61 -5.50 19.74
N GLN A 43 2.50 -4.86 20.90
CA GLN A 43 1.71 -5.37 22.00
C GLN A 43 0.23 -5.49 21.55
N THR A 44 -0.40 -6.62 21.86
CA THR A 44 -1.81 -6.82 21.50
C THR A 44 -2.71 -5.83 22.25
N PRO A 45 -3.85 -5.41 21.65
CA PRO A 45 -4.79 -4.51 22.31
C PRO A 45 -5.24 -5.03 23.69
N GLU A 46 -5.43 -6.34 23.83
CA GLU A 46 -5.85 -6.98 25.09
C GLU A 46 -4.75 -6.89 26.14
N SER A 47 -3.50 -7.17 25.77
CA SER A 47 -2.36 -7.05 26.68
C SER A 47 -2.13 -5.60 27.10
N LYS A 48 -2.26 -4.65 26.17
CA LYS A 48 -2.18 -3.22 26.45
C LYS A 48 -3.28 -2.78 27.42
N ALA A 49 -4.54 -3.15 27.15
CA ALA A 49 -5.68 -2.84 27.99
C ALA A 49 -5.55 -3.44 29.40
N ALA A 50 -5.09 -4.69 29.51
CA ALA A 50 -4.86 -5.34 30.80
C ALA A 50 -3.79 -4.60 31.64
N ARG A 51 -2.69 -4.15 30.99
CA ARG A 51 -1.64 -3.38 31.68
C ARG A 51 -2.08 -1.97 32.03
N ASP A 52 -2.83 -1.31 31.17
CA ASP A 52 -3.39 0.01 31.45
C ASP A 52 -4.36 -0.06 32.65
N ALA A 53 -5.19 -1.11 32.72
CA ALA A 53 -6.08 -1.36 33.85
C ALA A 53 -5.31 -1.65 35.14
N TRP A 54 -4.27 -2.49 35.09
CA TRP A 54 -3.39 -2.77 36.24
C TRP A 54 -2.67 -1.52 36.75
N THR A 55 -2.17 -0.69 35.84
CA THR A 55 -1.49 0.58 36.17
C THR A 55 -2.48 1.55 36.83
N LYS A 56 -3.69 1.70 36.27
CA LYS A 56 -4.76 2.53 36.85
C LYS A 56 -5.23 2.02 38.22
N ALA A 57 -5.20 0.71 38.45
CA ALA A 57 -5.52 0.09 39.74
C ALA A 57 -4.40 0.24 40.80
N GLY A 58 -3.34 0.99 40.50
CA GLY A 58 -2.24 1.26 41.42
C GLY A 58 -1.13 0.20 41.42
N ALA A 59 -1.03 -0.60 40.35
CA ALA A 59 0.09 -1.52 40.09
C ALA A 59 0.38 -2.51 41.24
N LYS A 60 -0.66 -3.05 41.87
CA LYS A 60 -0.53 -4.03 42.96
C LYS A 60 -0.57 -5.46 42.42
N GLY A 61 0.28 -6.34 42.96
CA GLY A 61 0.37 -7.75 42.53
C GLY A 61 1.21 -7.96 41.27
N VAL A 62 1.09 -9.14 40.66
CA VAL A 62 1.88 -9.52 39.48
C VAL A 62 1.40 -8.73 38.25
N ALA A 63 2.34 -8.10 37.55
CA ALA A 63 2.06 -7.36 36.32
C ALA A 63 1.52 -8.30 35.22
N PRO A 64 0.48 -7.90 34.47
CA PRO A 64 0.01 -8.67 33.33
C PRO A 64 1.11 -8.89 32.28
N PRO A 65 1.20 -10.09 31.68
CA PRO A 65 2.21 -10.39 30.68
C PRO A 65 2.07 -9.51 29.43
N ILE A 66 3.21 -9.16 28.83
CA ILE A 66 3.24 -8.51 27.52
C ILE A 66 3.04 -9.61 26.49
N VAL A 67 1.94 -9.52 25.77
CA VAL A 67 1.66 -10.39 24.61
C VAL A 67 1.84 -9.52 23.39
N THR A 68 2.71 -9.94 22.46
CA THR A 68 2.94 -9.26 21.18
C THR A 68 2.34 -10.07 20.03
N SER A 69 2.02 -9.38 18.94
CA SER A 69 1.60 -9.96 17.68
C SER A 69 2.28 -9.22 16.53
N PRO A 70 2.65 -9.91 15.44
CA PRO A 70 3.17 -9.22 14.27
C PRO A 70 2.07 -8.38 13.64
N VAL A 71 2.44 -7.16 13.27
CA VAL A 71 1.69 -6.23 12.44
C VAL A 71 2.42 -6.14 11.12
N ILE A 72 1.75 -6.60 10.07
CA ILE A 72 2.29 -6.69 8.72
C ILE A 72 1.73 -5.53 7.92
N THR A 73 2.62 -4.83 7.22
CA THR A 73 2.23 -3.83 6.24
C THR A 73 3.01 -4.02 4.95
N GLN A 74 2.34 -3.93 3.81
CA GLN A 74 2.95 -4.06 2.50
C GLN A 74 2.93 -2.71 1.78
N THR A 75 4.00 -2.39 1.04
CA THR A 75 4.10 -1.17 0.24
C THR A 75 4.41 -1.55 -1.21
N LEU A 76 3.53 -1.15 -2.13
CA LEU A 76 3.81 -1.19 -3.57
C LEU A 76 4.37 0.16 -4.00
N THR A 77 5.59 0.17 -4.49
CA THR A 77 6.23 1.33 -5.13
C THR A 77 6.26 1.12 -6.63
N ILE A 78 5.70 2.09 -7.34
CA ILE A 78 5.66 2.18 -8.80
C ILE A 78 6.61 3.30 -9.21
N THR A 79 7.63 2.96 -9.97
CA THR A 79 8.51 3.93 -10.61
C THR A 79 8.21 3.93 -12.10
N GLY A 80 8.09 5.12 -12.67
CA GLY A 80 7.82 5.27 -14.09
C GLY A 80 8.35 6.58 -14.64
N VAL A 81 8.21 6.73 -15.94
CA VAL A 81 8.57 7.94 -16.68
C VAL A 81 7.36 8.46 -17.42
N CYS A 82 7.23 9.77 -17.53
CA CYS A 82 6.20 10.42 -18.33
C CYS A 82 6.79 11.09 -19.57
N THR A 83 6.09 10.93 -20.69
CA THR A 83 6.40 11.61 -21.96
C THR A 83 5.57 12.88 -22.13
N GLY A 84 6.05 13.80 -22.96
CA GLY A 84 5.39 15.07 -23.26
C GLY A 84 6.22 15.89 -24.25
N GLU A 85 5.68 17.02 -24.71
CA GLU A 85 6.41 17.94 -25.61
C GLU A 85 7.47 18.73 -24.86
N ASN A 86 7.22 19.05 -23.58
CA ASN A 86 8.12 19.78 -22.69
C ASN A 86 8.02 19.26 -21.25
N GLU A 87 8.85 19.78 -20.35
CA GLU A 87 8.91 19.36 -18.94
C GLU A 87 7.58 19.60 -18.18
N THR A 88 6.88 20.68 -18.50
CA THR A 88 5.58 21.04 -17.90
C THR A 88 4.51 20.01 -18.27
N ASP A 89 4.44 19.60 -19.54
CA ASP A 89 3.50 18.57 -19.98
C ASP A 89 3.81 17.22 -19.33
N GLN A 90 5.09 16.85 -19.23
CA GLN A 90 5.51 15.64 -18.54
C GLN A 90 5.09 15.65 -17.06
N TYR A 91 5.21 16.80 -16.39
CA TYR A 91 4.75 16.99 -15.02
C TYR A 91 3.23 16.78 -14.89
N TYR A 92 2.44 17.41 -15.76
CA TYR A 92 0.98 17.25 -15.74
C TYR A 92 0.55 15.83 -16.10
N ASN A 93 1.26 15.16 -17.00
CA ASN A 93 1.02 13.75 -17.33
C ASN A 93 1.29 12.82 -16.13
N ALA A 94 2.31 13.12 -15.31
CA ALA A 94 2.58 12.37 -14.08
C ALA A 94 1.48 12.58 -13.03
N LEU A 95 1.00 13.81 -12.85
CA LEU A 95 -0.14 14.11 -11.97
C LEU A 95 -1.42 13.43 -12.46
N LYS A 96 -1.68 13.46 -13.76
CA LYS A 96 -2.82 12.78 -14.38
C LYS A 96 -2.72 11.28 -14.12
N PHE A 97 -1.56 10.67 -14.34
CA PHE A 97 -1.34 9.25 -14.06
C PHE A 97 -1.65 8.90 -12.61
N ARG A 98 -1.13 9.67 -11.64
CA ARG A 98 -1.45 9.51 -10.22
C ARG A 98 -2.96 9.56 -9.97
N ASP A 99 -3.62 10.58 -10.48
CA ASP A 99 -5.06 10.77 -10.28
C ASP A 99 -5.89 9.67 -10.95
N ASP A 100 -5.48 9.19 -12.12
CA ASP A 100 -6.09 8.07 -12.84
C ASP A 100 -5.96 6.79 -11.99
N LEU A 101 -4.78 6.48 -11.44
CA LEU A 101 -4.58 5.35 -10.53
C LEU A 101 -5.45 5.46 -9.27
N MET A 102 -5.51 6.65 -8.66
CA MET A 102 -6.27 6.88 -7.42
C MET A 102 -7.79 6.71 -7.62
N LYS A 103 -8.29 6.98 -8.83
CA LYS A 103 -9.72 6.92 -9.17
C LYS A 103 -10.09 5.66 -9.96
N PHE A 104 -9.12 4.82 -10.32
CA PHE A 104 -9.35 3.66 -11.18
C PHE A 104 -10.31 2.66 -10.52
N GLU A 105 -11.38 2.34 -11.26
CA GLU A 105 -12.42 1.40 -10.87
C GLU A 105 -12.72 0.46 -12.04
N THR A 106 -12.89 -0.82 -11.73
CA THR A 106 -13.29 -1.84 -12.70
C THR A 106 -14.19 -2.87 -12.04
N LYS A 107 -14.55 -3.93 -12.77
CA LYS A 107 -15.25 -5.09 -12.23
C LYS A 107 -14.28 -6.24 -12.00
N ASN A 108 -14.38 -6.91 -10.85
CA ASN A 108 -13.64 -8.14 -10.59
C ASN A 108 -14.20 -9.32 -11.40
N ALA A 109 -13.60 -10.50 -11.26
CA ALA A 109 -14.04 -11.72 -11.95
C ALA A 109 -15.49 -12.16 -11.60
N ARG A 110 -16.07 -11.63 -10.51
CA ARG A 110 -17.46 -11.88 -10.09
C ARG A 110 -18.42 -10.78 -10.56
N GLY A 111 -17.93 -9.76 -11.25
CA GLY A 111 -18.71 -8.63 -11.73
C GLY A 111 -18.94 -7.52 -10.69
N GLU A 112 -18.32 -7.61 -9.52
CA GLU A 112 -18.44 -6.62 -8.45
C GLU A 112 -17.50 -5.43 -8.72
N PRO A 113 -17.93 -4.19 -8.44
CA PRO A 113 -17.06 -3.02 -8.58
C PRO A 113 -15.91 -3.08 -7.56
N VAL A 114 -14.70 -2.86 -8.04
CA VAL A 114 -13.47 -2.82 -7.24
C VAL A 114 -12.62 -1.64 -7.68
N LYS A 115 -11.97 -0.97 -6.73
CA LYS A 115 -11.05 0.15 -6.98
C LYS A 115 -9.62 -0.25 -6.76
N LEU A 116 -8.69 0.38 -7.49
CA LEU A 116 -7.26 0.05 -7.36
C LEU A 116 -6.80 0.32 -5.93
N MET A 117 -7.23 1.45 -5.37
CA MET A 117 -6.89 1.89 -4.01
C MET A 117 -7.59 1.13 -2.88
N ASP A 118 -8.52 0.21 -3.15
CA ASP A 118 -9.19 -0.53 -2.07
C ASP A 118 -8.17 -1.34 -1.25
N GLY A 119 -8.13 -1.09 0.06
CA GLY A 119 -7.15 -1.70 0.98
C GLY A 119 -5.79 -1.00 1.03
N PHE A 120 -5.60 0.07 0.27
CA PHE A 120 -4.40 0.90 0.27
C PHE A 120 -4.66 2.32 0.81
N VAL A 121 -3.59 2.92 1.35
CA VAL A 121 -3.46 4.34 1.59
C VAL A 121 -2.31 4.88 0.74
N LEU A 122 -2.44 6.11 0.23
CA LEU A 122 -1.36 6.78 -0.47
C LEU A 122 -0.22 7.04 0.52
N ALA A 123 0.95 6.43 0.27
CA ALA A 123 2.12 6.61 1.12
C ALA A 123 2.99 7.76 0.63
N GLU A 124 3.21 7.81 -0.68
CA GLU A 124 4.06 8.83 -1.29
C GLU A 124 3.65 9.05 -2.75
N PHE A 125 3.69 10.30 -3.18
CA PHE A 125 3.82 10.62 -4.59
C PHE A 125 4.93 11.65 -4.75
N ALA A 126 6.08 11.18 -5.21
CA ALA A 126 7.17 12.05 -5.61
C ALA A 126 6.99 12.39 -7.09
N GLY A 127 6.44 13.58 -7.36
CA GLY A 127 6.43 14.22 -8.68
C GLY A 127 7.82 14.74 -9.05
N PRO A 128 8.07 15.09 -10.32
CA PRO A 128 9.32 14.83 -11.02
C PRO A 128 10.51 15.61 -10.46
N PHE A 129 11.51 14.87 -9.97
CA PHE A 129 12.76 15.43 -9.44
C PHE A 129 14.02 14.99 -10.19
N GLN A 130 13.89 14.24 -11.28
CA GLN A 130 15.04 13.96 -12.14
C GLN A 130 14.60 13.90 -13.59
N THR A 131 15.02 14.93 -14.32
CA THR A 131 15.04 14.88 -15.75
C THR A 131 16.15 13.94 -16.18
N MET A 132 15.78 12.77 -16.68
CA MET A 132 16.74 11.76 -17.12
C MET A 132 16.73 11.66 -18.64
N THR A 133 17.88 11.30 -19.22
CA THR A 133 17.96 10.98 -20.65
C THR A 133 17.81 9.48 -20.81
N GLU A 134 16.67 9.04 -21.31
CA GLU A 134 16.42 7.64 -21.67
C GLU A 134 16.42 7.51 -23.19
N SER A 135 17.28 6.64 -23.72
CA SER A 135 17.43 6.43 -25.18
C SER A 135 17.60 7.73 -26.00
N GLY A 136 18.24 8.76 -25.43
CA GLY A 136 18.47 10.05 -26.07
C GLY A 136 17.32 11.07 -25.96
N ARG A 137 16.22 10.72 -25.26
CA ARG A 137 15.10 11.64 -25.00
C ARG A 137 15.05 12.04 -23.53
N GLN A 138 14.80 13.31 -23.29
CA GLN A 138 14.61 13.86 -21.95
C GLN A 138 13.22 13.47 -21.42
N VAL A 139 13.19 12.73 -20.31
CA VAL A 139 11.96 12.24 -19.66
C VAL A 139 11.98 12.55 -18.16
N ASN A 140 10.79 12.73 -17.60
CA ASN A 140 10.60 12.98 -16.18
C ASN A 140 10.21 11.69 -15.47
N GLN A 141 11.02 11.28 -14.49
CA GLN A 141 10.73 10.14 -13.63
C GLN A 141 9.75 10.54 -12.50
N PHE A 142 8.84 9.63 -12.16
CA PHE A 142 7.97 9.75 -11.00
C PHE A 142 8.08 8.50 -10.12
N VAL A 143 7.72 8.66 -8.85
CA VAL A 143 7.55 7.55 -7.90
C VAL A 143 6.18 7.68 -7.23
N PHE A 144 5.40 6.60 -7.28
CA PHE A 144 4.10 6.48 -6.64
C PHE A 144 4.10 5.27 -5.71
N SER A 145 3.93 5.50 -4.41
CA SER A 145 3.94 4.44 -3.40
C SER A 145 2.60 4.36 -2.69
N MET A 146 2.06 3.15 -2.61
CA MET A 146 0.83 2.82 -1.88
C MET A 146 1.15 1.82 -0.78
N LYS A 147 0.57 2.02 0.40
CA LYS A 147 0.78 1.17 1.59
C LYS A 147 -0.52 0.50 1.99
N THR A 148 -0.51 -0.77 2.35
CA THR A 148 -1.71 -1.45 2.84
C THR A 148 -2.10 -0.95 4.23
N GLY A 149 -3.36 -1.17 4.61
CA GLY A 149 -3.73 -1.15 6.02
C GLY A 149 -2.92 -2.17 6.84
N GLU A 150 -2.83 -1.94 8.13
CA GLU A 150 -2.20 -2.88 9.07
C GLU A 150 -2.96 -4.21 9.06
N THR A 151 -2.22 -5.31 8.89
CA THR A 151 -2.76 -6.67 9.05
C THR A 151 -2.15 -7.30 10.28
N ARG A 152 -3.00 -7.69 11.24
CA ARG A 152 -2.60 -8.45 12.42
C ARG A 152 -2.94 -9.90 12.18
N THR A 153 -1.96 -10.79 12.32
CA THR A 153 -2.28 -12.22 12.40
C THR A 153 -2.89 -12.47 13.78
N SER A 154 -4.10 -13.01 13.86
CA SER A 154 -4.62 -13.47 15.14
C SER A 154 -3.64 -14.50 15.68
N SER A 155 -3.04 -14.24 16.85
CA SER A 155 -2.34 -15.26 17.60
C SER A 155 -3.34 -16.39 17.85
N ALA A 156 -3.18 -17.50 17.15
CA ALA A 156 -3.76 -18.75 17.61
C ALA A 156 -3.11 -19.00 18.96
N ALA A 157 -3.86 -18.75 20.04
CA ALA A 157 -3.48 -19.16 21.37
C ALA A 157 -3.09 -20.64 21.30
N LYS A 158 -1.81 -20.93 21.54
CA LYS A 158 -1.35 -22.29 21.84
C LYS A 158 -1.69 -22.59 23.29
#